data_AF-A9B6R4-F1
#
_entry.id   AF-A9B6R4-F1
#
_cell.length_a   1.000
_cell.length_b   1.000
_cell.length_c   1.000
_cell.angle_alpha   90.00
_cell.angle_beta   90.00
_cell.angle_gamma   90.00
#
_symmetry.space_group_name_H-M   'P 1'
#
loop_
_entity.id
_entity.type
_entity.pdbx_description
1 polymer ?
#
loop_
_entity_poly.entity_id
_entity_poly.type
_entity_poly.pdbx_seq_one_letter_code
_entity_poly.pdbx_strand_id
1 'polypeptide(L)'
;MNLKLFPKHYYAALEAVAETHQAALQKLMTEFEIYAANSGFSELIVTYNQAPTIIQRCAEQGIAISALSWWCHVTPANQTAFGCPHGFGGPVTRIGRLSECNQYPEFEIVPPTNGWPSQTQAIALHCAQQLTSFIAQQLPLEPFYRPCLQIGLALAVPDWQRNE
;
A
#
# COMPACT_ATOMS: atom_id res chain seq x y z
N MET A 1 -6.26 -9.33 7.80
CA MET A 1 -6.85 -8.87 6.52
C MET A 1 -8.15 -9.62 6.26
N ASN A 2 -9.27 -8.90 6.03
CA ASN A 2 -10.58 -9.52 5.83
C ASN A 2 -10.71 -9.99 4.38
N LEU A 3 -10.40 -11.27 4.11
CA LEU A 3 -10.53 -11.91 2.78
C LEU A 3 -11.97 -11.87 2.20
N LYS A 4 -12.94 -11.32 2.94
CA LYS A 4 -14.34 -11.20 2.51
C LYS A 4 -14.62 -9.97 1.65
N LEU A 5 -13.68 -9.04 1.48
CA LEU A 5 -13.92 -7.82 0.72
C LEU A 5 -14.07 -8.09 -0.79
N PHE A 6 -13.23 -8.97 -1.32
CA PHE A 6 -13.18 -9.28 -2.75
C PHE A 6 -13.85 -10.63 -3.05
N PRO A 7 -14.41 -10.80 -4.26
CA PRO A 7 -15.13 -12.00 -4.61
C PRO A 7 -14.16 -13.18 -4.82
N LYS A 8 -14.62 -14.42 -4.64
CA LYS A 8 -13.74 -15.61 -4.74
C LYS A 8 -13.02 -15.73 -6.08
N HIS A 9 -13.67 -15.34 -7.19
CA HIS A 9 -13.06 -15.40 -8.52
C HIS A 9 -11.85 -14.49 -8.66
N TYR A 10 -11.79 -13.40 -7.89
CA TYR A 10 -10.65 -12.49 -7.88
C TYR A 10 -9.38 -13.19 -7.39
N TYR A 11 -9.44 -13.80 -6.20
CA TYR A 11 -8.30 -14.52 -5.61
C TYR A 11 -7.92 -15.75 -6.44
N ALA A 12 -8.90 -16.51 -6.95
CA ALA A 12 -8.63 -17.65 -7.81
C ALA A 12 -7.87 -17.25 -9.09
N ALA A 13 -8.22 -16.10 -9.69
CA ALA A 13 -7.52 -15.58 -10.85
C ALA A 13 -6.09 -15.11 -10.53
N LEU A 14 -5.86 -14.50 -9.36
CA LEU A 14 -4.51 -14.13 -8.92
C LEU A 14 -3.63 -15.36 -8.68
N GLU A 15 -4.16 -16.39 -8.01
CA GLU A 15 -3.42 -17.63 -7.72
C GLU A 15 -3.00 -18.36 -8.99
N ALA A 16 -3.86 -18.36 -10.02
CA ALA A 16 -3.58 -19.01 -11.31
C ALA A 16 -2.30 -18.49 -12.01
N VAL A 17 -1.86 -17.28 -11.69
CA VAL A 17 -0.66 -16.63 -12.28
C VAL A 17 0.21 -15.97 -11.21
N ALA A 18 0.23 -16.55 -10.00
CA ALA A 18 0.88 -15.96 -8.82
C ALA A 18 2.36 -15.59 -9.05
N GLU A 19 3.14 -16.47 -9.69
CA GLU A 19 4.56 -16.21 -9.97
C GLU A 19 4.79 -14.96 -10.82
N THR A 20 3.90 -14.73 -11.81
CA THR A 20 3.98 -13.55 -12.68
C THR A 20 3.69 -12.27 -11.89
N HIS A 21 2.66 -12.30 -11.04
CA HIS A 21 2.31 -11.16 -10.19
C HIS A 21 3.38 -10.87 -9.13
N GLN A 22 3.93 -11.89 -8.48
CA GLN A 22 5.01 -11.72 -7.50
C GLN A 22 6.28 -11.15 -8.16
N ALA A 23 6.65 -11.64 -9.35
CA ALA A 23 7.77 -11.09 -10.10
C ALA A 23 7.54 -9.62 -10.51
N ALA A 24 6.32 -9.27 -10.93
CA ALA A 24 5.96 -7.89 -11.25
C ALA A 24 6.01 -6.98 -10.02
N LEU A 25 5.47 -7.43 -8.88
CA LEU A 25 5.55 -6.71 -7.61
C LEU A 25 7.00 -6.53 -7.16
N GLN A 26 7.82 -7.58 -7.22
CA GLN A 26 9.24 -7.49 -6.87
C GLN A 26 9.98 -6.48 -7.75
N LYS A 27 9.68 -6.43 -9.05
CA LYS A 27 10.24 -5.44 -9.97
C LYS A 27 9.81 -4.02 -9.58
N LEU A 28 8.53 -3.81 -9.28
CA LEU A 28 8.02 -2.51 -8.81
C LEU A 28 8.69 -2.10 -7.50
N MET A 29 8.87 -3.03 -6.56
CA MET A 29 9.52 -2.75 -5.29
C MET A 29 10.96 -2.28 -5.47
N THR A 30 11.72 -2.94 -6.36
CA THR A 30 13.08 -2.52 -6.71
C THR A 30 13.10 -1.17 -7.44
N GLU A 31 12.19 -0.95 -8.39
CA GLU A 31 12.12 0.27 -9.21
C GLU A 31 11.82 1.53 -8.39
N PHE A 32 10.93 1.41 -7.39
CA PHE A 32 10.46 2.54 -6.58
C PHE A 32 11.02 2.56 -5.15
N GLU A 33 11.96 1.67 -4.82
CA GLU A 33 12.52 1.50 -3.46
C GLU A 33 11.43 1.28 -2.38
N ILE A 34 10.44 0.44 -2.69
CA ILE A 34 9.31 0.13 -1.81
C ILE A 34 9.75 -0.81 -0.69
N TYR A 35 9.28 -0.56 0.53
CA TYR A 35 9.48 -1.46 1.67
C TYR A 35 8.23 -2.30 1.91
N ALA A 36 8.39 -3.57 2.28
CA ALA A 36 7.28 -4.37 2.79
C ALA A 36 7.15 -4.16 4.30
N ALA A 37 5.92 -4.09 4.81
CA ALA A 37 5.69 -4.02 6.26
C ALA A 37 5.98 -5.37 6.97
N ASN A 38 5.93 -6.48 6.22
CA ASN A 38 6.13 -7.84 6.70
C ASN A 38 6.92 -8.70 5.69
N SER A 39 7.04 -10.01 5.93
CA SER A 39 7.77 -10.93 5.06
C SER A 39 7.12 -11.15 3.69
N GLY A 40 5.84 -10.81 3.52
CA GLY A 40 5.07 -11.03 2.30
C GLY A 40 4.85 -9.76 1.47
N PHE A 41 3.86 -9.84 0.58
CA PHE A 41 3.41 -8.73 -0.28
C PHE A 41 2.14 -8.01 0.21
N SER A 42 1.62 -8.39 1.38
CA SER A 42 0.31 -7.93 1.85
C SER A 42 0.25 -6.45 2.19
N GLU A 43 1.39 -5.82 2.47
CA GLU A 43 1.45 -4.38 2.74
C GLU A 43 2.76 -3.78 2.24
N LEU A 44 2.62 -2.77 1.37
CA LEU A 44 3.72 -2.02 0.78
C LEU A 44 3.76 -0.61 1.35
N ILE A 45 4.93 -0.17 1.82
CA ILE A 45 5.16 1.18 2.33
C ILE A 45 5.93 1.98 1.27
N VAL A 46 5.31 3.05 0.81
CA VAL A 46 5.75 3.86 -0.33
C VAL A 46 5.80 5.35 0.02
N THR A 47 6.57 6.13 -0.72
CA THR A 47 6.51 7.58 -0.56
C THR A 47 5.19 8.13 -1.08
N TYR A 48 4.65 9.16 -0.43
CA TYR A 48 3.36 9.73 -0.84
C TYR A 48 3.35 10.25 -2.29
N ASN A 49 4.50 10.72 -2.80
CA ASN A 49 4.65 11.19 -4.17
C ASN A 49 4.58 10.07 -5.21
N GLN A 50 5.03 8.86 -4.84
CA GLN A 50 5.02 7.70 -5.75
C GLN A 50 3.72 6.91 -5.65
N ALA A 51 2.96 7.05 -4.57
CA ALA A 51 1.77 6.26 -4.30
C ALA A 51 0.77 6.23 -5.46
N PRO A 52 0.38 7.36 -6.11
CA PRO A 52 -0.55 7.31 -7.26
C PRO A 52 -0.03 6.45 -8.41
N THR A 53 1.26 6.54 -8.74
CA THR A 53 1.88 5.74 -9.79
C THR A 53 1.90 4.26 -9.42
N ILE A 54 2.27 3.92 -8.19
CA ILE A 54 2.34 2.52 -7.72
C ILE A 54 0.95 1.89 -7.68
N ILE A 55 -0.06 2.62 -7.17
CA ILE A 55 -1.46 2.20 -7.16
C ILE A 55 -1.95 1.88 -8.58
N GLN A 56 -1.70 2.78 -9.53
CA GLN A 56 -2.08 2.59 -10.92
C GLN A 56 -1.39 1.38 -11.55
N ARG A 57 -0.10 1.18 -11.28
CA ARG A 57 0.69 0.05 -11.79
C ARG A 57 0.23 -1.28 -11.22
N CYS A 58 -0.13 -1.34 -9.94
CA CYS A 58 -0.76 -2.52 -9.35
C CYS A 58 -2.09 -2.83 -10.04
N ALA A 59 -2.91 -1.80 -10.30
CA ALA A 59 -4.20 -1.96 -10.95
C ALA A 59 -4.10 -2.45 -12.40
N GLU A 60 -3.10 -1.99 -13.16
CA GLU A 60 -2.79 -2.48 -14.51
C GLU A 60 -2.43 -3.97 -14.52
N GLN A 61 -1.85 -4.47 -13.42
CA GLN A 61 -1.58 -5.90 -13.22
C GLN A 61 -2.76 -6.67 -12.62
N GLY A 62 -3.92 -6.04 -12.38
CA GLY A 62 -5.05 -6.68 -11.72
C GLY A 62 -4.89 -6.91 -10.22
N ILE A 63 -3.90 -6.28 -9.59
CA ILE A 63 -3.66 -6.35 -8.15
C ILE A 63 -4.36 -5.16 -7.50
N ALA A 64 -5.39 -5.45 -6.71
CA ALA A 64 -6.17 -4.46 -5.99
C ALA A 64 -5.48 -4.12 -4.68
N ILE A 65 -5.58 -2.86 -4.27
CA ILE A 65 -5.22 -2.40 -2.93
C ILE A 65 -6.53 -2.22 -2.17
N SER A 66 -6.61 -2.82 -0.99
CA SER A 66 -7.81 -2.96 -0.16
C SER A 66 -7.96 -1.86 0.88
N ALA A 67 -6.83 -1.28 1.30
CA ALA A 67 -6.80 -0.23 2.29
C ALA A 67 -5.51 0.60 2.18
N LEU A 68 -5.55 1.76 2.83
CA LEU A 68 -4.44 2.70 2.96
C LEU A 68 -4.26 3.10 4.42
N SER A 69 -3.03 3.01 4.90
CA SER A 69 -2.58 3.48 6.21
C SER A 69 -1.50 4.56 6.05
N TRP A 70 -1.28 5.37 7.08
CA TRP A 70 -0.28 6.44 7.06
C TRP A 70 0.95 6.02 7.85
N TRP A 71 2.13 6.35 7.33
CA TRP A 71 3.41 5.98 7.92
C TRP A 71 4.36 7.18 7.94
N CYS A 72 5.38 7.12 8.78
CA CYS A 72 6.48 8.10 8.79
C CYS A 72 7.82 7.38 8.77
N HIS A 73 8.75 7.94 8.00
CA HIS A 73 10.14 7.53 7.98
C HIS A 73 10.94 8.26 9.08
N VAL A 74 11.24 7.51 10.14
CA VAL A 74 11.91 7.97 11.34
C VAL A 74 13.42 7.81 11.18
N THR A 75 14.11 8.96 11.07
CA THR A 75 15.57 9.07 11.17
C THR A 75 15.92 9.88 12.43
N PRO A 76 17.13 9.76 12.99
CA PRO A 76 17.56 10.60 14.11
C PRO A 76 17.45 12.10 13.81
N ALA A 77 17.73 12.50 12.56
CA ALA A 77 17.58 13.87 12.10
C ALA A 77 16.11 14.32 12.07
N ASN A 78 15.21 13.51 11.51
CA ASN A 78 13.77 13.81 11.45
C ASN A 78 13.13 13.84 12.85
N GLN A 79 13.55 12.93 13.72
CA GLN A 79 13.13 12.90 15.13
C GLN A 79 13.54 14.20 15.83
N THR A 80 14.77 14.67 15.61
CA THR A 80 15.27 15.91 16.21
C THR A 80 14.59 17.15 15.62
N ALA A 81 14.39 17.19 14.31
CA ALA A 81 13.89 18.38 13.60
C ALA A 81 12.37 18.56 13.69
N PHE A 82 11.61 17.47 13.62
CA PHE A 82 10.14 17.51 13.53
C PHE A 82 9.47 16.89 14.76
N GLY A 83 10.27 16.53 15.76
CA GLY A 83 9.80 15.91 16.99
C GLY A 83 9.27 14.49 16.79
N CYS A 84 9.37 13.89 15.60
CA CYS A 84 8.68 12.65 15.19
C CYS A 84 8.65 11.60 16.31
N PRO A 85 7.47 11.34 16.93
CA PRO A 85 7.33 10.22 17.83
C PRO A 85 6.00 9.52 17.55
N HIS A 86 5.94 8.68 16.53
CA HIS A 86 4.77 7.81 16.32
C HIS A 86 5.23 6.36 16.36
N GLY A 87 5.66 5.86 17.51
CA GLY A 87 5.85 4.42 17.76
C GLY A 87 7.16 3.80 17.27
N PHE A 88 7.48 2.64 17.86
CA PHE A 88 8.70 1.83 17.65
C PHE A 88 8.37 0.48 16.97
N GLY A 89 7.37 0.44 16.07
CA GLY A 89 6.72 -0.82 15.68
C GLY A 89 6.97 -1.32 14.25
N GLY A 90 7.45 -0.47 13.34
CA GLY A 90 7.53 -0.83 11.92
C GLY A 90 8.86 -1.43 11.46
N PRO A 91 8.96 -1.79 10.17
CA PRO A 91 10.15 -2.42 9.62
C PRO A 91 11.37 -1.49 9.67
N VAL A 92 12.53 -2.10 9.88
CA VAL A 92 13.82 -1.43 9.72
C VAL A 92 14.12 -1.36 8.23
N THR A 93 14.45 -0.17 7.75
CA THR A 93 14.87 0.08 6.36
C THR A 93 16.36 0.37 6.30
N ARG A 94 16.92 0.53 5.10
CA ARG A 94 18.33 0.91 4.93
C ARG A 94 18.67 2.29 5.50
N ILE A 95 17.68 3.16 5.62
CA ILE A 95 17.87 4.59 5.90
C ILE A 95 17.25 5.05 7.23
N GLY A 96 16.59 4.14 7.97
CA GLY A 96 15.91 4.46 9.22
C GLY A 96 14.86 3.42 9.60
N ARG A 97 13.89 3.81 10.41
CA ARG A 97 12.74 2.97 10.77
C ARG A 97 11.47 3.55 10.17
N LEU A 98 10.55 2.69 9.77
CA LEU A 98 9.19 3.10 9.46
C LEU A 98 8.34 2.94 10.71
N SER A 99 7.34 3.80 10.86
CA SER A 99 6.34 3.64 11.90
C SER A 99 4.99 4.20 11.49
N GLU A 100 3.94 3.55 11.95
CA GLU A 100 2.56 3.86 11.60
C GLU A 100 2.07 5.13 12.32
N CYS A 101 1.22 5.90 11.64
CA CYS A 101 0.70 7.20 12.06
C CYS A 101 -0.80 7.11 12.35
N ASN A 102 -1.16 6.61 13.53
CA ASN A 102 -2.55 6.35 13.92
C ASN A 102 -3.41 7.62 14.12
N GLN A 103 -2.81 8.82 14.09
CA GLN A 103 -3.55 10.08 14.19
C GLN A 103 -4.25 10.49 12.89
N TYR A 104 -3.92 9.86 11.76
CA TYR A 104 -4.56 10.15 10.48
C TYR A 104 -5.59 9.08 10.12
N PRO A 105 -6.71 9.45 9.49
CA PRO A 105 -7.73 8.48 9.10
C PRO A 105 -7.17 7.51 8.07
N GLU A 106 -7.30 6.22 8.36
CA GLU A 106 -7.11 5.16 7.37
C GLU A 106 -8.25 5.18 6.34
N PHE A 107 -8.04 4.51 5.22
CA PHE A 107 -9.05 4.31 4.20
C PHE A 107 -9.19 2.85 3.84
N GLU A 108 -10.42 2.35 3.78
CA GLU A 108 -10.75 1.02 3.26
C GLU A 108 -11.59 1.17 1.99
N ILE A 109 -11.36 0.28 1.02
CA ILE A 109 -12.15 0.25 -0.21
C ILE A 109 -13.61 -0.02 0.09
N VAL A 110 -14.49 0.79 -0.50
CA VAL A 110 -15.93 0.58 -0.46
C VAL A 110 -16.35 -0.31 -1.64
N PRO A 111 -17.01 -1.46 -1.42
CA PRO A 111 -17.51 -2.30 -2.50
C PRO A 111 -18.54 -1.57 -3.38
N PRO A 112 -18.55 -1.81 -4.71
CA PRO A 112 -19.57 -1.27 -5.59
C PRO A 112 -20.95 -1.84 -5.27
N THR A 113 -21.99 -1.00 -5.33
CA THR A 113 -23.38 -1.37 -5.02
C THR A 113 -23.95 -2.43 -5.97
N ASN A 114 -23.47 -2.45 -7.22
CA ASN A 114 -23.90 -3.41 -8.25
C ASN A 114 -23.03 -4.70 -8.27
N GLY A 115 -22.22 -4.91 -7.23
CA GLY A 115 -21.30 -6.03 -7.16
C GLY A 115 -19.99 -5.82 -7.94
N TRP A 116 -19.01 -6.67 -7.66
CA TRP A 116 -17.69 -6.60 -8.28
C TRP A 116 -17.72 -7.06 -9.74
N PRO A 117 -16.96 -6.42 -10.64
CA PRO A 117 -16.79 -6.93 -12.01
C PRO A 117 -16.09 -8.29 -12.01
N SER A 118 -16.24 -9.03 -13.13
CA SER A 118 -15.64 -10.36 -13.29
C SER A 118 -14.13 -10.31 -13.53
N GLN A 119 -13.62 -9.24 -14.15
CA GLN A 119 -12.20 -9.08 -14.47
C GLN A 119 -11.42 -8.49 -13.30
N THR A 120 -10.28 -9.11 -12.94
CA THR A 120 -9.39 -8.65 -11.85
C THR A 120 -8.88 -7.22 -12.08
N GLN A 121 -8.52 -6.88 -13.32
CA GLN A 121 -8.09 -5.53 -13.69
C GLN A 121 -9.18 -4.49 -13.45
N ALA A 122 -10.44 -4.80 -13.77
CA ALA A 122 -11.54 -3.87 -13.52
C ALA A 122 -11.81 -3.68 -12.01
N ILE A 123 -11.68 -4.75 -11.20
CA ILE A 123 -11.73 -4.67 -9.74
C ILE A 123 -10.62 -3.73 -9.23
N ALA A 124 -9.39 -3.98 -9.66
CA ALA A 124 -8.22 -3.24 -9.18
C ALA A 124 -8.25 -1.75 -9.59
N LEU A 125 -8.71 -1.44 -10.81
CA LEU A 125 -8.90 -0.07 -11.28
C LEU A 125 -9.97 0.68 -10.48
N HIS A 126 -11.06 0.00 -10.09
CA HIS A 126 -12.07 0.59 -9.21
C HIS A 126 -11.47 0.98 -7.85
N CYS A 127 -10.66 0.10 -7.26
CA CYS A 127 -9.94 0.41 -6.02
C CYS A 127 -8.95 1.57 -6.19
N ALA A 128 -8.18 1.56 -7.27
CA ALA A 128 -7.21 2.61 -7.58
C ALA A 128 -7.84 4.00 -7.68
N GLN A 129 -9.02 4.11 -8.29
CA GLN A 129 -9.77 5.36 -8.37
C GLN A 129 -10.16 5.90 -7.00
N GLN A 130 -10.67 5.02 -6.11
CA GLN A 130 -11.03 5.41 -4.75
C GLN A 130 -9.82 5.88 -3.94
N LEU A 131 -8.73 5.11 -3.97
CA LEU A 131 -7.50 5.43 -3.25
C LEU A 131 -6.86 6.72 -3.72
N THR A 132 -6.76 6.92 -5.04
CA THR A 132 -6.19 8.14 -5.62
C THR A 132 -7.04 9.36 -5.25
N SER A 133 -8.37 9.22 -5.25
CA SER A 133 -9.30 10.27 -4.82
C SER A 133 -9.12 10.58 -3.32
N PHE A 134 -9.00 9.55 -2.48
CA PHE A 134 -8.76 9.72 -1.05
C PHE A 134 -7.43 10.44 -0.78
N ILE A 135 -6.33 9.99 -1.39
CA ILE A 135 -5.02 10.63 -1.26
C ILE A 135 -5.09 12.10 -1.68
N ALA A 136 -5.76 12.42 -2.79
CA ALA A 136 -5.89 13.80 -3.25
C ALA A 136 -6.68 14.71 -2.29
N GLN A 137 -7.59 14.15 -1.49
CA GLN A 137 -8.48 14.89 -0.58
C GLN A 137 -7.97 14.94 0.87
N GLN A 138 -7.26 13.89 1.31
CA GLN A 138 -6.93 13.64 2.72
C GLN A 138 -5.42 13.58 2.98
N LEU A 139 -4.57 13.97 2.02
CA LEU A 139 -3.14 14.05 2.25
C LEU A 139 -2.86 15.01 3.42
N PRO A 140 -2.17 14.56 4.49
CA PRO A 140 -1.73 15.44 5.57
C PRO A 140 -0.93 16.61 5.01
N LEU A 141 -1.42 17.84 5.23
CA LEU A 141 -0.84 19.07 4.66
C LEU A 141 0.14 19.74 5.62
N GLU A 142 0.25 19.26 6.85
CA GLU A 142 1.17 19.71 7.86
C GLU A 142 2.61 19.70 7.33
N PRO A 143 3.25 20.88 7.17
CA PRO A 143 4.56 20.99 6.52
C PRO A 143 5.66 20.19 7.21
N PHE A 144 5.53 19.93 8.51
CA PHE A 144 6.52 19.22 9.31
C PHE A 144 6.45 17.69 9.16
N TYR A 145 5.33 17.12 8.69
CA TYR A 145 5.22 15.68 8.45
C TYR A 145 5.57 15.29 7.02
N ARG A 146 5.38 16.20 6.06
CA ARG A 146 5.61 15.94 4.64
C ARG A 146 6.99 15.36 4.29
N PRO A 147 8.11 15.73 4.95
CA PRO A 147 9.42 15.17 4.66
C PRO A 147 9.57 13.70 5.08
N CYS A 148 8.78 13.22 6.06
CA CYS A 148 8.83 11.84 6.51
C CYS A 148 7.62 11.01 6.07
N LEU A 149 6.56 11.62 5.55
CA LEU A 149 5.30 10.94 5.26
C LEU A 149 5.47 9.83 4.22
N GLN A 150 5.01 8.65 4.59
CA GLN A 150 4.90 7.46 3.77
C GLN A 150 3.45 6.97 3.81
N ILE A 151 3.10 6.10 2.86
CA ILE A 151 1.78 5.51 2.72
C ILE A 151 1.93 4.00 2.74
N GLY A 152 1.17 3.34 3.61
CA GLY A 152 1.00 1.89 3.61
C GLY A 152 -0.15 1.52 2.68
N LEU A 153 0.10 0.60 1.77
CA LEU A 153 -0.86 0.10 0.78
C LEU A 153 -1.10 -1.37 1.08
N ALA A 154 -2.30 -1.72 1.56
CA ALA A 154 -2.65 -3.10 1.88
C ALA A 154 -3.13 -3.84 0.64
N LEU A 155 -2.32 -4.72 0.07
CA LEU A 155 -2.62 -5.44 -1.16
C LEU A 155 -3.63 -6.58 -0.90
N ALA A 156 -4.63 -6.68 -1.77
CA ALA A 156 -5.61 -7.75 -1.76
C ALA A 156 -5.05 -9.02 -2.44
N VAL A 157 -3.94 -9.56 -1.94
CA VAL A 157 -3.33 -10.77 -2.49
C VAL A 157 -3.56 -11.98 -1.57
N PRO A 158 -3.47 -13.21 -2.08
CA PRO A 158 -3.28 -14.40 -1.24
C PRO A 158 -2.04 -14.26 -0.34
N ASP A 159 -1.80 -15.23 0.54
CA ASP A 159 -0.62 -15.25 1.42
C ASP A 159 0.67 -15.55 0.63
N TRP A 160 1.08 -14.61 -0.22
CA TRP A 160 2.30 -14.66 -1.02
C TRP A 160 3.48 -14.24 -0.15
N GLN A 161 4.41 -15.18 0.00
CA GLN A 161 5.68 -14.96 0.68
C GLN A 161 6.73 -14.44 -0.31
N ARG A 162 7.64 -13.60 0.17
CA ARG A 162 8.82 -13.22 -0.58
C ARG A 162 9.90 -14.29 -0.37
N ASN A 163 10.49 -14.78 -1.45
CA ASN A 163 11.70 -15.60 -1.36
C ASN A 163 12.88 -14.61 -1.26
N GLU A 164 13.36 -14.38 -0.05
CA GLU A 164 14.58 -13.58 0.20
C GLU A 164 15.86 -14.37 -0.09
#